data_AF-A0A353YVT1-F1
#
_entry.id   AF-A0A353YVT1-F1
#
_cell.length_a   1.000
_cell.length_b   1.000
_cell.length_c   1.000
_cell.angle_alpha   90.00
_cell.angle_beta   90.00
_cell.angle_gamma   90.00
#
_symmetry.space_group_name_H-M   'P 1'
#
loop_
_entity.id
_entity.type
_entity.pdbx_description
1 polymer ?
#
loop_
_entity_poly.entity_id
_entity_poly.type
_entity_poly.pdbx_seq_one_letter_code
_entity_poly.pdbx_strand_id
1 'polypeptide(L)' 'MRKKRQKQMPLIEPASGHPQEMELEIISQLIDNTPTICDYVLQDLNEEKVEKQNTVAEGMSADQVIRAAVVMRL' A
#
# COMPACT_ATOMS: atom_id res chain seq x y z
N MET A 1 11.65 -2.25 -2.84
CA MET A 1 10.83 -1.08 -2.44
C MET A 1 11.40 -0.53 -1.14
N ARG A 2 11.47 0.80 -0.94
CA ARG A 2 12.20 1.38 0.22
C ARG A 2 11.32 2.05 1.28
N LYS A 3 10.08 2.41 0.95
CA LYS A 3 9.19 3.17 1.84
C LYS A 3 8.18 2.24 2.50
N LYS A 4 8.06 2.33 3.84
CA LYS A 4 7.02 1.62 4.60
C LYS A 4 5.64 2.24 4.41
N ARG A 5 5.57 3.57 4.39
CA ARG A 5 4.33 4.32 4.29
C ARG A 5 4.50 5.55 3.40
N GLN A 6 3.53 5.81 2.54
CA GLN A 6 3.39 7.06 1.81
C GLN A 6 1.91 7.41 1.71
N LYS A 7 1.51 8.57 2.22
CA LYS A 7 0.10 9.01 2.11
C LYS A 7 -0.27 9.12 0.63
N GLN A 8 -1.08 8.19 0.15
CA GLN A 8 -1.59 8.20 -1.21
C GLN A 8 -2.58 9.36 -1.34
N MET A 9 -2.38 10.21 -2.34
CA MET A 9 -3.33 11.26 -2.70
C MET A 9 -4.29 10.73 -3.78
N PRO A 10 -5.60 11.01 -3.68
CA PRO A 10 -6.53 10.67 -4.75
C PRO A 10 -6.15 11.41 -6.03
N LEU A 11 -6.26 10.73 -7.18
CA LEU A 11 -6.14 11.37 -8.50
C LEU A 11 -7.42 12.13 -8.88
N ILE A 12 -8.56 11.69 -8.34
CA ILE A 12 -9.89 12.27 -8.55
C ILE A 12 -10.53 12.38 -7.16
N GLU A 13 -11.36 13.40 -6.94
CA GLU A 13 -12.16 13.47 -5.73
C GLU A 13 -13.03 12.21 -5.60
N PRO A 14 -13.13 11.62 -4.39
CA PRO A 14 -13.99 10.47 -4.18
C PRO A 14 -15.43 10.78 -4.57
N ALA A 15 -16.04 9.90 -5.37
CA ALA A 15 -17.45 10.04 -5.74
C ALA A 15 -18.32 9.66 -4.54
N SER A 16 -18.99 10.64 -3.93
CA SER A 16 -19.66 10.44 -2.66
C SER A 16 -20.80 9.41 -2.72
N GLY A 17 -20.74 8.41 -1.84
CA GLY A 17 -21.88 7.59 -1.46
C GLY A 17 -22.04 6.27 -2.22
N HIS A 18 -21.02 5.86 -2.98
CA HIS A 18 -21.02 4.54 -3.60
C HIS A 18 -20.71 3.46 -2.54
N PRO A 19 -21.45 2.34 -2.43
CA PRO A 19 -21.19 1.31 -1.41
C PRO A 19 -19.74 0.80 -1.39
N GLN A 20 -19.15 0.63 -2.57
CA GLN A 20 -17.74 0.21 -2.72
C GLN A 20 -16.76 1.25 -2.16
N GLU A 21 -17.09 2.54 -2.18
CA GLU A 21 -16.24 3.58 -1.58
C GLU A 21 -16.17 3.38 -0.06
N MET A 22 -17.31 3.12 0.57
CA MET A 22 -17.37 2.85 2.01
C MET A 22 -16.57 1.60 2.39
N GLU A 23 -16.66 0.54 1.58
CA GLU A 23 -15.87 -0.69 1.78
C GLU A 23 -14.36 -0.41 1.66
N LEU A 24 -13.93 0.32 0.62
CA LEU A 24 -12.54 0.67 0.40
C LEU A 24 -11.99 1.60 1.49
N GLU A 25 -12.81 2.50 2.01
CA GLU A 25 -12.46 3.38 3.13
C GLU A 25 -12.28 2.58 4.43
N ILE A 26 -13.16 1.61 4.72
CA ILE A 26 -13.01 0.71 5.87
C ILE A 26 -11.72 -0.12 5.76
N ILE A 27 -11.43 -0.68 4.58
CA ILE A 27 -10.18 -1.40 4.30
C ILE A 27 -8.97 -0.48 4.52
N SER A 28 -9.04 0.75 4.01
CA SER A 28 -8.00 1.75 4.17
C SER A 28 -7.69 2.03 5.63
N GLN A 29 -8.72 2.28 6.44
CA GLN A 29 -8.60 2.51 7.87
C GLN A 29 -8.05 1.30 8.61
N LEU A 30 -8.46 0.08 8.24
CA LEU A 30 -7.93 -1.15 8.84
C LEU A 30 -6.42 -1.29 8.61
N ILE A 31 -5.95 -1.03 7.39
CA ILE A 31 -4.52 -1.06 7.03
C ILE A 31 -3.76 0.04 7.80
N ASP A 32 -4.31 1.25 7.87
CA ASP A 32 -3.69 2.37 8.57
C ASP A 32 -3.57 2.14 10.09
N ASN A 33 -4.54 1.43 10.68
CA ASN A 33 -4.55 1.08 12.10
C ASN A 33 -3.70 -0.17 12.43
N THR A 34 -3.20 -0.88 11.41
CA THR A 34 -2.43 -2.13 11.58
C THR A 34 -1.01 -1.98 11.01
N PRO A 35 -0.16 -1.10 11.57
CA PRO A 35 1.14 -0.77 10.97
C PRO A 35 2.10 -1.95 10.84
N THR A 36 1.92 -2.99 11.64
CA THR A 36 2.70 -4.25 11.60
C THR A 36 2.50 -5.00 10.28
N ILE A 37 1.33 -4.88 9.63
CA ILE A 37 1.10 -5.54 8.33
C ILE A 37 2.05 -5.02 7.25
N CYS A 38 2.35 -3.72 7.29
CA CYS A 38 3.31 -3.11 6.38
C CYS A 38 4.75 -3.55 6.67
N ASP A 39 5.07 -3.95 7.91
CA ASP A 39 6.39 -4.50 8.24
C ASP A 39 6.56 -5.89 7.64
N TYR A 40 5.55 -6.76 7.74
CA TYR A 40 5.58 -8.06 7.10
C TYR A 40 5.67 -7.95 5.58
N VAL A 41 4.85 -7.09 4.97
CA VAL A 41 4.94 -6.81 3.53
C VAL A 41 6.33 -6.29 3.15
N LEU A 42 6.92 -5.40 3.96
CA LEU A 42 8.26 -4.90 3.69
C LEU A 42 9.33 -5.99 3.83
N GLN A 43 9.17 -6.91 4.78
CA GLN A 43 10.06 -8.05 4.94
C GLN A 43 9.96 -8.98 3.72
N ASP A 44 8.77 -9.48 3.40
CA ASP A 44 8.51 -10.41 2.28
C ASP A 44 9.07 -9.86 0.96
N LEU A 45 8.87 -8.56 0.70
CA LEU A 45 9.33 -7.91 -0.53
C LEU A 45 10.84 -7.63 -0.59
N ASN A 46 11.56 -7.81 0.52
CA ASN A 46 13.00 -7.57 0.62
C ASN A 46 13.80 -8.82 1.06
N GLU A 47 13.15 -9.98 1.28
CA GLU A 47 13.79 -11.22 1.76
C GLU A 47 14.84 -11.79 0.79
N GLU A 48 14.74 -11.49 -0.50
CA GLU A 48 15.71 -11.87 -1.52
C GLU A 48 16.54 -10.64 -1.93
N LYS A 49 17.71 -10.47 -1.30
CA LYS A 49 18.85 -9.61 -1.69
C LYS A 49 18.56 -8.47 -2.68
N VAL A 50 18.90 -7.23 -2.30
CA VAL A 50 19.40 -6.27 -3.31
C VAL A 50 20.57 -5.49 -2.71
N GLU A 51 21.79 -5.93 -3.04
CA GLU A 51 22.98 -5.07 -3.04
C GLU A 51 22.57 -3.69 -3.53
N LYS A 52 23.07 -2.62 -2.89
CA LYS A 52 22.69 -1.22 -3.12
C LYS A 52 22.81 -0.82 -4.61
N GLN A 53 21.84 -1.18 -5.43
CA GLN A 53 21.74 -0.71 -6.79
C GLN A 53 21.12 0.68 -6.68
N ASN A 54 21.95 1.69 -6.93
CA ASN A 54 21.59 3.11 -6.90
C ASN A 54 20.72 3.51 -8.12
N THR A 55 20.05 2.55 -8.77
CA THR A 55 19.44 2.69 -10.09
C THR A 55 18.11 1.95 -10.22
N VAL A 56 17.27 1.96 -9.18
CA VAL A 56 15.90 1.46 -9.28
C VAL A 56 14.96 2.59 -8.90
N ALA A 57 13.93 2.81 -9.74
CA ALA A 57 12.88 3.77 -9.50
C ALA A 57 12.30 3.62 -8.08
N GLU A 58 11.86 4.73 -7.48
CA GLU A 58 11.08 4.66 -6.24
C GLU A 58 9.75 3.95 -6.55
N GLY A 59 9.74 2.63 -6.45
CA GLY A 59 8.54 1.82 -6.57
C GLY A 59 7.54 2.12 -5.45
N MET A 60 6.42 1.41 -5.46
CA MET A 60 5.37 1.58 -4.45
C MET A 60 5.90 1.38 -3.01
N SER A 61 5.25 2.01 -2.04
CA SER A 61 5.48 1.73 -0.62
C SER A 61 4.74 0.46 -0.17
N ALA A 62 5.14 -0.12 0.97
CA ALA A 62 4.54 -1.35 1.47
C ALA A 62 3.02 -1.22 1.69
N ASP A 63 2.56 -0.08 2.21
CA ASP A 63 1.12 0.22 2.35
C ASP A 63 0.39 0.32 1.00
N GLN A 64 1.04 0.86 -0.04
CA GLN A 64 0.47 0.93 -1.38
C GLN A 64 0.35 -0.47 -2.00
N VAL A 65 1.34 -1.33 -1.80
CA VAL A 65 1.31 -2.70 -2.31
C VAL A 65 0.18 -3.50 -1.68
N ILE A 66 0.00 -3.43 -0.36
CA ILE A 66 -1.10 -4.16 0.27
C ILE A 66 -2.47 -3.61 -0.14
N ARG A 67 -2.61 -2.28 -0.29
CA ARG A 67 -3.85 -1.67 -0.81
C ARG A 67 -4.16 -2.18 -2.22
N ALA A 68 -3.18 -2.22 -3.11
CA ALA A 68 -3.33 -2.75 -4.46
C ALA A 68 -3.68 -4.24 -4.46
N ALA A 69 -3.01 -5.04 -3.61
CA ALA A 69 -3.26 -6.48 -3.51
C ALA A 69 -4.68 -6.81 -3.01
N VAL A 70 -5.20 -6.03 -2.05
CA VAL A 70 -6.59 -6.17 -1.58
C VAL A 70 -7.56 -5.83 -2.70
N VAL A 71 -7.39 -4.70 -3.38
CA VAL A 71 -8.26 -4.29 -4.50
C VAL A 71 -8.22 -5.30 -5.65
N MET A 72 -7.07 -5.90 -5.94
CA MET A 72 -6.94 -6.94 -6.97
C MET A 72 -7.75 -8.22 -6.64
N ARG A 73 -8.06 -8.45 -5.35
CA ARG A 73 -8.78 -9.64 -4.89
C ARG A 73 -10.29 -9.43 -4.73
N LEU A 74 -10.74 -8.17 -4.73
CA LEU A 74 -12.15 -7.78 -4.77
C LEU A 74 -12.69 -7.90 -6.19
#